data_AF-A0A355S3J8-F1
#
_entry.id   AF-A0A355S3J8-F1
#
_cell.length_a   1.000
_cell.length_b   1.000
_cell.length_c   1.000
_cell.angle_alpha   90.00
_cell.angle_beta   90.00
_cell.angle_gamma   90.00
#
_symmetry.space_group_name_H-M   'P 1'
#
loop_
_entity.id
_entity.type
_entity.pdbx_description
1 polymer ?
#
loop_
_entity_poly.entity_id
_entity_poly.type
_entity_poly.pdbx_seq_one_letter_code
_entity_poly.pdbx_strand_id
1 'polypeptide(L)'
;MALGGAQTAVLRYIETLPEWVRERTTLYCQSNDTPLLDRAMENGFSCGEVTRVAPNDPSSWFLSYGKLDGLPERPTSLVLHSWDDAGWRYFSKAYEGQRGMTVAGVSQKVMDRYANWIQDNGHVNGGVLPPPVTEFCMAKGQSDPQGRIVVGWMGRPLEDKGLMTLPYLLAENPRFIVRAWTGAETAGLDYTQRVQGEAMEAVTKLARKLGVEDRLDIRPLDFNAMSYRHRLEGCHVLLGNSRKEGFLLTAAEALSCGIPVVVTKTCGIADFIRNGHNGYLIDWNDNPKRLAKIAHRAILKAAKLDPVKCLASVDRLSLGSNYASAYRPVLANLTHTGLQHENARVTVGVRIHEGVDASFLDDAINSIAAQTYRNFRTVLLVDGSWSFGEKLAERYDLPLICTGLKPDIEHCSWLHRQALAQCETEFYKPLDYDDQ
;
A
#
# COMPACT_ATOMS: atom_id res chain seq x y z
N MET A 1 1.41 1.70 16.78
CA MET A 1 1.90 1.65 15.39
C MET A 1 3.41 1.84 15.41
N ALA A 2 4.12 0.90 16.00
CA ALA A 2 5.55 1.02 16.30
C ALA A 2 6.42 0.34 15.23
N LEU A 3 6.14 0.63 13.95
CA LEU A 3 6.68 0.00 12.72
C LEU A 3 6.05 -1.33 12.29
N GLY A 4 5.66 -1.36 11.02
CA GLY A 4 5.29 -2.58 10.31
C GLY A 4 4.78 -2.24 8.91
N GLY A 5 5.05 -3.12 7.94
CA GLY A 5 4.58 -2.91 6.56
C GLY A 5 3.06 -2.80 6.45
N ALA A 6 2.30 -3.36 7.39
CA ALA A 6 0.85 -3.21 7.45
C ALA A 6 0.43 -1.78 7.81
N GLN A 7 1.01 -1.19 8.86
CA GLN A 7 0.69 0.17 9.27
C GLN A 7 1.13 1.19 8.21
N THR A 8 2.32 1.00 7.61
CA THR A 8 2.76 1.83 6.48
C THR A 8 1.81 1.74 5.30
N ALA A 9 1.31 0.55 4.98
CA ALA A 9 0.34 0.36 3.91
C ALA A 9 -0.97 1.12 4.18
N VAL A 10 -1.50 1.09 5.41
CA VAL A 10 -2.72 1.84 5.76
C VAL A 10 -2.57 3.34 5.51
N LEU A 11 -1.48 3.94 5.99
CA LEU A 11 -1.22 5.37 5.77
C LEU A 11 -1.16 5.68 4.28
N ARG A 12 -0.47 4.84 3.50
CA ARG A 12 -0.38 5.01 2.05
C ARG A 12 -1.70 4.75 1.32
N TYR A 13 -2.54 3.82 1.77
CA TYR A 13 -3.88 3.62 1.20
C TYR A 13 -4.76 4.85 1.42
N ILE A 14 -4.73 5.45 2.61
CA ILE A 14 -5.46 6.67 2.91
C ILE A 14 -5.05 7.81 1.95
N GLU A 15 -3.75 7.95 1.68
CA GLU A 15 -3.23 8.93 0.72
C GLU A 15 -3.63 8.67 -0.74
N THR A 16 -4.11 7.46 -1.07
CA THR A 16 -4.61 7.14 -2.43
C THR A 16 -6.11 7.41 -2.60
N LEU A 17 -6.84 7.63 -1.50
CA LEU A 17 -8.26 7.93 -1.52
C LEU A 17 -8.51 9.29 -2.21
N PRO A 18 -9.61 9.43 -2.98
CA PRO A 18 -10.05 10.75 -3.45
C PRO A 18 -10.14 11.73 -2.28
N GLU A 19 -9.85 13.01 -2.53
CA GLU A 19 -9.70 14.03 -1.49
C GLU A 19 -10.94 14.09 -0.58
N TRP A 20 -12.15 14.12 -1.16
CA TRP A 20 -13.41 14.15 -0.42
C TRP A 20 -13.62 12.94 0.51
N VAL A 21 -13.06 11.77 0.16
CA VAL A 21 -13.10 10.57 1.01
C VAL A 21 -12.07 10.69 2.14
N ARG A 22 -10.83 11.10 1.79
CA ARG A 22 -9.73 11.22 2.74
C ARG A 22 -10.03 12.23 3.85
N GLU A 23 -10.62 13.39 3.49
CA GLU A 23 -11.06 14.45 4.42
C GLU A 23 -12.14 13.98 5.41
N ARG A 24 -12.83 12.87 5.12
CA ARG A 24 -13.87 12.27 5.98
C ARG A 24 -13.44 10.95 6.60
N THR A 25 -12.22 10.52 6.33
CA THR A 25 -11.69 9.26 6.84
C THR A 25 -11.22 9.43 8.27
N THR A 26 -11.81 8.67 9.19
CA THR A 26 -11.33 8.55 10.58
C THR A 26 -10.34 7.40 10.70
N LEU A 27 -9.08 7.71 10.97
CA LEU A 27 -8.05 6.73 11.33
C LEU A 27 -8.15 6.40 12.82
N TYR A 28 -8.74 5.25 13.13
CA TYR A 28 -8.81 4.73 14.50
C TYR A 28 -7.54 3.96 14.87
N CYS A 29 -6.80 4.42 15.89
CA CYS A 29 -5.59 3.79 16.37
C CYS A 29 -5.72 3.28 17.82
N GLN A 30 -5.73 1.96 18.00
CA GLN A 30 -5.76 1.29 19.31
C GLN A 30 -4.43 1.37 20.10
N SER A 31 -3.33 1.73 19.45
CA SER A 31 -1.99 1.63 20.03
C SER A 31 -1.57 2.92 20.70
N ASN A 32 -1.25 2.92 21.99
CA ASN A 32 -0.77 4.11 22.72
C ASN A 32 0.48 4.73 22.08
N ASP A 33 1.40 3.91 21.59
CA ASP A 33 2.61 4.36 20.90
C ASP A 33 2.40 4.46 19.37
N THR A 34 2.66 5.63 18.76
CA THR A 34 2.35 5.94 17.34
C THR A 34 3.48 6.60 16.53
N PRO A 35 4.77 6.30 16.73
CA PRO A 35 5.88 7.01 16.10
C PRO A 35 5.84 6.99 14.56
N LEU A 36 5.29 5.93 13.95
CA LEU A 36 5.08 5.89 12.50
C LEU A 36 4.07 6.94 12.01
N LEU A 37 2.95 7.10 12.72
CA LEU A 37 1.93 8.08 12.35
C LEU A 37 2.37 9.48 12.70
N ASP A 38 2.99 9.68 13.87
CA ASP A 38 3.49 10.99 14.29
C ASP A 38 4.46 11.53 13.23
N ARG A 39 5.41 10.70 12.77
CA ARG A 39 6.31 11.04 11.65
C ARG A 39 5.58 11.23 10.33
N ALA A 40 4.54 10.46 10.03
CA ALA A 40 3.78 10.66 8.81
C ALA A 40 3.08 12.03 8.81
N MET A 41 2.42 12.40 9.92
CA MET A 41 1.75 13.69 10.09
C MET A 41 2.72 14.87 10.00
N GLU A 42 3.90 14.75 10.61
CA GLU A 42 4.99 15.74 10.46
C GLU A 42 5.45 15.92 8.99
N ASN A 43 5.27 14.88 8.16
CA ASN A 43 5.63 14.89 6.74
C ASN A 43 4.40 15.07 5.81
N GLY A 44 3.32 15.66 6.33
CA GLY A 44 2.17 16.09 5.52
C GLY A 44 1.09 15.04 5.30
N PHE A 45 1.17 13.87 5.93
CA PHE A 45 0.04 12.92 5.94
C PHE A 45 -1.18 13.57 6.57
N SER A 46 -2.34 13.42 5.94
CA SER A 46 -3.60 13.92 6.50
C SER A 46 -4.79 13.02 6.20
N CYS A 47 -5.75 13.03 7.13
CA CYS A 47 -7.07 12.43 7.00
C CYS A 47 -8.05 13.26 7.83
N GLY A 48 -9.35 12.98 7.72
CA GLY A 48 -10.38 13.73 8.44
C GLY A 48 -10.17 13.78 9.95
N GLU A 49 -9.94 12.63 10.57
CA GLU A 49 -9.70 12.55 12.01
C GLU A 49 -8.74 11.41 12.34
N VAL A 50 -7.87 11.60 13.33
CA VAL A 50 -7.14 10.51 14.00
C VAL A 50 -7.69 10.38 15.41
N THR A 51 -8.18 9.21 15.78
CA THR A 51 -8.79 8.99 17.09
C THR A 51 -8.33 7.70 17.76
N ARG A 52 -8.43 7.67 19.09
CA ARG A 52 -8.20 6.49 19.94
C ARG A 52 -9.50 5.93 20.51
N VAL A 53 -10.61 6.61 20.26
CA VAL A 53 -11.95 6.18 20.66
C VAL A 53 -12.60 5.54 19.45
N ALA A 54 -13.14 4.33 19.60
CA ALA A 54 -13.82 3.67 18.51
C ALA A 54 -15.04 4.51 18.09
N PRO A 55 -15.24 4.81 16.78
CA PRO A 55 -16.44 5.50 16.33
C PRO A 55 -17.69 4.65 16.61
N ASN A 56 -18.77 5.31 17.06
CA ASN A 56 -20.00 4.66 17.52
C ASN A 56 -20.77 3.93 16.41
N ASP A 57 -20.86 4.50 15.21
CA ASP A 57 -21.51 3.89 14.03
C ASP A 57 -20.98 4.54 12.74
N PRO A 58 -19.83 4.09 12.20
CA PRO A 58 -19.35 4.63 10.93
C PRO A 58 -20.04 3.96 9.75
N SER A 59 -20.10 4.67 8.63
CA SER A 59 -20.73 4.21 7.38
C SER A 59 -20.03 2.98 6.78
N SER A 60 -18.73 2.82 7.02
CA SER A 60 -17.93 1.63 6.67
C SER A 60 -16.66 1.54 7.52
N TRP A 61 -16.07 0.35 7.64
CA TRP A 61 -14.77 0.11 8.25
C TRP A 61 -13.83 -0.62 7.28
N PHE A 62 -12.57 -0.16 7.28
CA PHE A 62 -11.47 -0.82 6.62
C PHE A 62 -10.45 -1.29 7.67
N LEU A 63 -10.38 -2.60 7.91
CA LEU A 63 -9.48 -3.20 8.89
C LEU A 63 -8.20 -3.67 8.21
N SER A 64 -7.04 -3.35 8.78
CA SER A 64 -5.73 -3.87 8.31
C SER A 64 -5.06 -4.72 9.37
N TYR A 65 -5.10 -4.29 10.64
CA TYR A 65 -4.59 -5.03 11.78
C TYR A 65 -5.24 -4.50 13.05
N GLY A 66 -5.86 -5.35 13.86
CA GLY A 66 -6.48 -4.90 15.10
C GLY A 66 -7.46 -5.92 15.68
N LYS A 67 -7.77 -5.79 16.97
CA LYS A 67 -8.81 -6.59 17.60
C LYS A 67 -10.16 -5.91 17.38
N LEU A 68 -11.20 -6.72 17.24
CA LEU A 68 -12.59 -6.24 17.12
C LEU A 68 -13.20 -5.86 18.48
N ASP A 69 -12.52 -6.13 19.59
CA ASP A 69 -13.01 -5.85 20.94
C ASP A 69 -13.46 -4.37 21.07
N GLY A 70 -14.74 -4.17 21.42
CA GLY A 70 -15.33 -2.83 21.60
C GLY A 70 -15.72 -2.10 20.32
N LEU A 71 -15.63 -2.75 19.15
CA LEU A 71 -16.13 -2.19 17.88
C LEU A 71 -17.59 -2.60 17.62
N PRO A 72 -18.39 -1.77 16.93
CA PRO A 72 -19.74 -2.15 16.48
C PRO A 72 -19.72 -3.42 15.61
N GLU A 73 -20.78 -4.24 15.67
CA GLU A 73 -20.96 -5.46 14.84
C GLU A 73 -21.26 -5.14 13.37
N ARG A 74 -20.33 -4.44 12.69
CA ARG A 74 -20.38 -4.08 11.27
C ARG A 74 -18.99 -4.01 10.63
N PRO A 75 -18.11 -5.03 10.72
CA PRO A 75 -16.91 -4.99 9.91
C PRO A 75 -17.28 -5.18 8.43
N THR A 76 -17.14 -4.13 7.63
CA THR A 76 -17.41 -4.19 6.20
C THR A 76 -16.25 -4.82 5.44
N SER A 77 -14.99 -4.53 5.83
CA SER A 77 -13.83 -4.96 5.05
C SER A 77 -12.55 -5.24 5.85
N LEU A 78 -11.71 -6.12 5.31
CA LEU A 78 -10.41 -6.52 5.88
C LEU A 78 -9.33 -6.64 4.79
N VAL A 79 -8.13 -6.14 5.08
CA VAL A 79 -6.91 -6.42 4.32
C VAL A 79 -5.99 -7.30 5.13
N LEU A 80 -5.65 -8.45 4.55
CA LEU A 80 -4.74 -9.42 5.12
C LEU A 80 -3.29 -9.10 4.71
N HIS A 81 -2.42 -8.95 5.71
CA HIS A 81 -1.01 -8.56 5.54
C HIS A 81 -0.01 -9.69 5.74
N SER A 82 -0.45 -10.88 6.15
CA SER A 82 0.42 -12.05 6.35
C SER A 82 -0.22 -13.30 5.76
N TRP A 83 0.61 -14.29 5.44
CA TRP A 83 0.19 -15.63 5.05
C TRP A 83 1.01 -16.73 5.75
N ASP A 84 1.85 -16.36 6.73
CA ASP A 84 2.54 -17.32 7.57
C ASP A 84 1.60 -17.98 8.58
N ASP A 85 2.07 -19.02 9.26
CA ASP A 85 1.21 -19.81 10.15
C ASP A 85 0.82 -19.05 11.42
N ALA A 86 1.67 -18.13 11.87
CA ALA A 86 1.37 -17.24 12.99
C ALA A 86 0.25 -16.25 12.63
N GLY A 87 0.36 -15.60 11.47
CA GLY A 87 -0.67 -14.73 10.93
C GLY A 87 -1.99 -15.47 10.71
N TRP A 88 -1.94 -16.65 10.08
CA TRP A 88 -3.13 -17.50 9.89
C TRP A 88 -3.89 -17.75 11.20
N ARG A 89 -3.17 -18.21 12.23
CA ARG A 89 -3.76 -18.49 13.55
C ARG A 89 -4.33 -17.24 14.21
N TYR A 90 -3.61 -16.12 14.09
CA TYR A 90 -4.07 -14.84 14.64
C TYR A 90 -5.37 -14.40 13.96
N PHE A 91 -5.39 -14.30 12.63
CA PHE A 91 -6.56 -13.83 11.87
C PHE A 91 -7.77 -14.78 12.05
N SER A 92 -7.56 -16.09 11.94
CA SER A 92 -8.66 -17.06 12.09
C SER A 92 -9.34 -16.96 13.46
N LYS A 93 -8.56 -16.64 14.51
CA LYS A 93 -9.07 -16.45 15.87
C LYS A 93 -9.65 -15.05 16.10
N ALA A 94 -8.99 -14.02 15.62
CA ALA A 94 -9.39 -12.62 15.84
C ALA A 94 -10.71 -12.27 15.15
N TYR A 95 -11.02 -12.96 14.04
CA TYR A 95 -12.20 -12.75 13.22
C TYR A 95 -13.14 -13.97 13.23
N GLU A 96 -13.03 -14.83 14.25
CA GLU A 96 -13.90 -15.99 14.41
C GLU A 96 -15.37 -15.55 14.53
N GLY A 97 -16.26 -16.24 13.83
CA GLY A 97 -17.70 -15.96 13.84
C GLY A 97 -18.15 -14.80 12.95
N GLN A 98 -17.22 -13.99 12.42
CA GLN A 98 -17.55 -12.93 11.46
C GLN A 98 -17.95 -13.51 10.10
N ARG A 99 -18.88 -12.83 9.41
CA ARG A 99 -19.40 -13.25 8.09
C ARG A 99 -19.61 -12.04 7.20
N GLY A 100 -19.65 -12.25 5.88
CA GLY A 100 -20.04 -11.20 4.93
C GLY A 100 -19.03 -10.08 4.69
N MET A 101 -17.89 -10.05 5.40
CA MET A 101 -16.82 -9.08 5.16
C MET A 101 -16.28 -9.14 3.72
N THR A 102 -15.90 -8.01 3.15
CA THR A 102 -15.10 -7.92 1.93
C THR A 102 -13.62 -8.02 2.27
N VAL A 103 -12.95 -9.07 1.79
CA VAL A 103 -11.57 -9.41 2.18
C VAL A 103 -10.64 -9.25 1.00
N ALA A 104 -9.60 -8.42 1.16
CA ALA A 104 -8.49 -8.33 0.22
C ALA A 104 -7.18 -8.78 0.88
N GLY A 105 -6.19 -9.07 0.05
CA GLY A 105 -4.86 -9.51 0.49
C GLY A 105 -3.78 -8.66 -0.16
N VAL A 106 -2.68 -8.44 0.54
CA VAL A 106 -1.56 -7.65 -0.02
C VAL A 106 -0.81 -8.33 -1.16
N SER A 107 -1.09 -9.61 -1.42
CA SER A 107 -0.57 -10.37 -2.55
C SER A 107 -1.49 -11.54 -2.89
N GLN A 108 -1.30 -12.13 -4.08
CA GLN A 108 -2.02 -13.34 -4.46
C GLN A 108 -1.75 -14.49 -3.48
N LYS A 109 -0.53 -14.62 -2.97
CA LYS A 109 -0.16 -15.65 -1.98
C LYS A 109 -0.97 -15.54 -0.68
N VAL A 110 -1.28 -14.31 -0.28
CA VAL A 110 -2.18 -14.08 0.86
C VAL A 110 -3.59 -14.51 0.49
N MET A 111 -4.12 -14.10 -0.66
CA MET A 111 -5.46 -14.52 -1.08
C MET A 111 -5.61 -16.03 -1.19
N ASP A 112 -4.63 -16.71 -1.78
CA ASP A 112 -4.61 -18.17 -1.90
C ASP A 112 -4.62 -18.86 -0.53
N ARG A 113 -3.86 -18.32 0.43
CA ARG A 113 -3.80 -18.87 1.80
C ARG A 113 -5.18 -18.82 2.47
N TYR A 114 -5.93 -17.75 2.25
CA TYR A 114 -7.22 -17.48 2.90
C TYR A 114 -8.45 -17.81 2.06
N ALA A 115 -8.29 -18.36 0.87
CA ALA A 115 -9.40 -18.68 -0.03
C ALA A 115 -10.51 -19.51 0.64
N ASN A 116 -10.15 -20.60 1.32
CA ASN A 116 -11.12 -21.45 2.03
C ASN A 116 -11.79 -20.69 3.19
N TRP A 117 -11.01 -19.92 3.97
CA TRP A 117 -11.57 -19.13 5.07
C TRP A 117 -12.56 -18.06 4.59
N ILE A 118 -12.26 -17.41 3.45
CA ILE A 118 -13.16 -16.46 2.80
C ILE A 118 -14.45 -17.15 2.38
N GLN A 119 -14.34 -18.29 1.70
CA GLN A 119 -15.49 -19.06 1.21
C GLN A 119 -16.36 -19.62 2.34
N ASP A 120 -15.75 -20.31 3.30
CA ASP A 120 -16.44 -21.05 4.37
C ASP A 120 -17.23 -20.12 5.30
N ASN A 121 -16.81 -18.87 5.44
CA ASN A 121 -17.46 -17.86 6.27
C ASN A 121 -18.36 -16.90 5.47
N GLY A 122 -18.55 -17.14 4.16
CA GLY A 122 -19.39 -16.30 3.30
C GLY A 122 -18.87 -14.87 3.17
N HIS A 123 -17.55 -14.68 3.20
CA HIS A 123 -16.90 -13.41 2.90
C HIS A 123 -16.84 -13.17 1.39
N VAL A 124 -16.73 -11.91 0.99
CA VAL A 124 -16.54 -11.51 -0.40
C VAL A 124 -15.06 -11.43 -0.71
N ASN A 125 -14.63 -12.02 -1.82
CA ASN A 125 -13.26 -11.86 -2.32
C ASN A 125 -13.10 -10.46 -2.94
N GLY A 126 -12.44 -9.56 -2.20
CA GLY A 126 -12.12 -8.20 -2.63
C GLY A 126 -10.88 -8.10 -3.53
N GLY A 127 -10.15 -9.21 -3.74
CA GLY A 127 -8.99 -9.26 -4.63
C GLY A 127 -7.67 -8.88 -3.95
N VAL A 128 -6.70 -8.45 -4.76
CA VAL A 128 -5.34 -8.13 -4.30
C VAL A 128 -5.17 -6.62 -4.21
N LEU A 129 -4.75 -6.14 -3.04
CA LEU A 129 -4.44 -4.73 -2.76
C LEU A 129 -3.00 -4.61 -2.25
N PRO A 130 -1.99 -4.51 -3.13
CA PRO A 130 -0.60 -4.37 -2.74
C PRO A 130 -0.34 -3.00 -2.10
N PRO A 131 0.53 -2.88 -1.07
CA PRO A 131 0.91 -1.59 -0.51
C PRO A 131 1.53 -0.65 -1.58
N PRO A 132 1.15 0.65 -1.62
CA PRO A 132 1.72 1.61 -2.56
C PRO A 132 3.18 1.94 -2.24
N VAL A 133 3.88 2.45 -3.24
CA VAL A 133 5.19 3.11 -3.11
C VAL A 133 5.01 4.61 -3.33
N THR A 134 5.73 5.44 -2.58
CA THR A 134 5.51 6.90 -2.53
C THR A 134 6.59 7.70 -3.24
N GLU A 135 7.79 7.13 -3.38
CA GLU A 135 8.88 7.73 -4.15
C GLU A 135 9.06 7.00 -5.47
N PHE A 136 9.33 7.76 -6.53
CA PHE A 136 9.65 7.23 -7.85
C PHE A 136 10.88 7.96 -8.39
N CYS A 137 12.07 7.43 -8.10
CA CYS A 137 13.32 8.18 -8.25
C CYS A 137 14.50 7.28 -8.62
N MET A 138 15.68 7.87 -8.89
CA MET A 138 16.91 7.13 -9.19
C MET A 138 17.87 7.23 -7.99
N ALA A 139 18.02 6.14 -7.25
CA ALA A 139 18.92 6.06 -6.09
C ALA A 139 20.03 5.01 -6.25
N LYS A 140 20.02 4.25 -7.36
CA LYS A 140 20.97 3.17 -7.60
C LYS A 140 22.40 3.69 -7.61
N GLY A 141 23.27 3.01 -6.86
CA GLY A 141 24.70 3.30 -6.79
C GLY A 141 25.39 3.27 -8.15
N GLN A 142 26.29 4.22 -8.36
CA GLN A 142 27.16 4.28 -9.53
C GLN A 142 28.19 3.14 -9.49
N SER A 143 28.66 2.73 -10.67
CA SER A 143 29.68 1.69 -10.77
C SER A 143 30.95 2.11 -10.02
N ASP A 144 31.37 1.30 -9.06
CA ASP A 144 32.61 1.48 -8.33
C ASP A 144 33.81 0.91 -9.12
N PRO A 145 34.91 1.66 -9.33
CA PRO A 145 36.06 1.17 -10.09
C PRO A 145 36.75 -0.05 -9.48
N GLN A 146 36.67 -0.22 -8.15
CA GLN A 146 37.19 -1.40 -7.45
C GLN A 146 36.18 -2.56 -7.48
N GLY A 147 35.03 -2.38 -8.14
CA GLY A 147 33.98 -3.37 -8.31
C GLY A 147 33.21 -3.66 -7.02
N ARG A 148 33.18 -2.70 -6.07
CA ARG A 148 32.39 -2.83 -4.84
C ARG A 148 30.90 -2.84 -5.14
N ILE A 149 30.16 -3.64 -4.38
CA ILE A 149 28.70 -3.76 -4.50
C ILE A 149 28.10 -3.54 -3.11
N VAL A 150 27.34 -2.46 -2.98
CA VAL A 150 26.54 -2.15 -1.78
C VAL A 150 25.22 -2.89 -1.89
N VAL A 151 25.01 -3.86 -1.01
CA VAL A 151 23.79 -4.64 -0.86
C VAL A 151 22.95 -3.98 0.22
N GLY A 152 21.82 -3.40 -0.16
CA GLY A 152 20.83 -2.89 0.78
C GLY A 152 20.07 -4.04 1.44
N TRP A 153 19.82 -3.93 2.74
CA TRP A 153 18.96 -4.82 3.50
C TRP A 153 18.11 -3.97 4.45
N MET A 154 16.81 -4.27 4.56
CA MET A 154 15.91 -3.50 5.41
C MET A 154 14.90 -4.45 6.04
N GLY A 155 14.80 -4.42 7.36
CA GLY A 155 13.89 -5.29 8.08
C GLY A 155 14.12 -5.31 9.58
N ARG A 156 13.24 -6.02 10.28
CA ARG A 156 13.41 -6.29 11.71
C ARG A 156 14.50 -7.34 11.92
N PRO A 157 15.30 -7.26 12.99
CA PRO A 157 16.34 -8.24 13.27
C PRO A 157 15.74 -9.52 13.84
N LEU A 158 15.25 -10.37 12.95
CA LEU A 158 14.69 -11.68 13.27
C LEU A 158 15.32 -12.74 12.36
N GLU A 159 15.40 -13.99 12.84
CA GLU A 159 15.98 -15.10 12.08
C GLU A 159 15.21 -15.38 10.79
N ASP A 160 13.89 -15.29 10.82
CA ASP A 160 13.00 -15.51 9.69
C ASP A 160 13.08 -14.39 8.62
N LYS A 161 13.72 -13.25 8.94
CA LYS A 161 14.10 -12.20 7.98
C LYS A 161 15.45 -12.46 7.32
N GLY A 162 16.10 -13.57 7.68
CA GLY A 162 17.34 -14.01 7.10
C GLY A 162 18.56 -13.19 7.55
N LEU A 163 18.49 -12.51 8.70
CA LEU A 163 19.54 -11.66 9.25
C LEU A 163 20.90 -12.39 9.35
N MET A 164 20.89 -13.66 9.78
CA MET A 164 22.11 -14.48 9.92
C MET A 164 22.80 -14.80 8.58
N THR A 165 22.16 -14.53 7.45
CA THR A 165 22.72 -14.68 6.11
C THR A 165 23.76 -13.61 5.80
N LEU A 166 23.63 -12.41 6.38
CA LEU A 166 24.41 -11.23 5.98
C LEU A 166 25.93 -11.41 6.22
N PRO A 167 26.40 -11.89 7.38
CA PRO A 167 27.83 -12.13 7.58
C PRO A 167 28.40 -13.20 6.64
N TYR A 168 27.64 -14.26 6.38
CA TYR A 168 28.06 -15.29 5.41
C TYR A 168 28.13 -14.73 4.00
N LEU A 169 27.19 -13.89 3.59
CA LEU A 169 27.20 -13.22 2.29
C LEU A 169 28.46 -12.36 2.11
N LEU A 170 28.83 -11.61 3.14
CA LEU A 170 30.08 -10.82 3.14
C LEU A 170 31.32 -11.71 3.06
N ALA A 171 31.32 -12.87 3.71
CA ALA A 171 32.42 -13.84 3.64
C ALA A 171 32.55 -14.50 2.25
N GLU A 172 31.46 -14.63 1.49
CA GLU A 172 31.48 -15.17 0.12
C GLU A 172 32.06 -14.18 -0.91
N ASN A 173 32.11 -12.88 -0.61
CA ASN A 173 32.68 -11.89 -1.54
C ASN A 173 33.32 -10.69 -0.83
N PRO A 174 34.65 -10.47 -0.98
CA PRO A 174 35.34 -9.34 -0.35
C PRO A 174 34.91 -7.97 -0.89
N ARG A 175 34.25 -7.91 -2.06
CA ARG A 175 33.77 -6.66 -2.67
C ARG A 175 32.40 -6.22 -2.18
N PHE A 176 31.70 -7.05 -1.41
CA PHE A 176 30.37 -6.70 -0.92
C PHE A 176 30.46 -5.85 0.34
N ILE A 177 29.58 -4.86 0.42
CA ILE A 177 29.25 -4.11 1.62
C ILE A 177 27.76 -4.35 1.85
N VAL A 178 27.36 -4.71 3.06
CA VAL A 178 25.94 -4.80 3.41
C VAL A 178 25.58 -3.56 4.19
N ARG A 179 24.62 -2.79 3.68
CA ARG A 179 23.98 -1.69 4.41
C ARG A 179 22.62 -2.15 4.91
N ALA A 180 22.52 -2.39 6.21
CA ALA A 180 21.34 -2.92 6.86
C ALA A 180 20.63 -1.84 7.68
N TRP A 181 19.44 -1.42 7.27
CA TRP A 181 18.55 -0.60 8.10
C TRP A 181 17.67 -1.51 8.96
N THR A 182 17.94 -1.52 10.26
CA THR A 182 17.37 -2.45 11.23
C THR A 182 17.25 -1.80 12.61
N GLY A 183 16.82 -2.54 13.62
CA GLY A 183 16.85 -2.05 15.01
C GLY A 183 15.90 -0.88 15.23
N ALA A 184 14.81 -0.86 14.48
CA ALA A 184 13.69 0.02 14.72
C ALA A 184 13.27 -0.19 16.19
N GLU A 185 13.32 0.86 17.02
CA GLU A 185 12.84 0.82 18.40
C GLU A 185 11.35 0.51 18.36
N THR A 186 11.00 -0.76 18.22
CA THR A 186 9.62 -1.17 18.32
C THR A 186 9.26 -0.93 19.78
N ALA A 187 8.25 -0.11 20.05
CA ALA A 187 7.46 -0.19 21.28
C ALA A 187 6.65 -1.50 21.32
N GLY A 188 7.33 -2.60 21.00
CA GLY A 188 6.87 -3.94 21.18
C GLY A 188 7.03 -4.32 22.64
N LEU A 189 6.21 -5.28 23.04
CA LEU A 189 6.33 -6.02 24.30
C LEU A 189 7.80 -6.40 24.57
N ASP A 190 8.25 -6.35 25.83
CA ASP A 190 9.63 -6.65 26.27
C ASP A 190 10.25 -7.89 25.61
N TYR A 191 9.42 -8.92 25.41
CA TYR A 191 9.81 -10.14 24.70
C TYR A 191 10.35 -9.88 23.29
N THR A 192 9.69 -9.02 22.51
CA THR A 192 10.07 -8.68 21.14
C THR A 192 11.40 -7.94 21.11
N GLN A 193 11.61 -7.00 22.04
CA GLN A 193 12.87 -6.27 22.17
C GLN A 193 14.02 -7.22 22.53
N ARG A 194 13.79 -8.15 23.46
CA ARG A 194 14.77 -9.17 23.84
C ARG A 194 15.16 -10.06 22.65
N VAL A 195 14.18 -10.61 21.91
CA VAL A 195 14.46 -11.47 20.75
C VAL A 195 15.24 -10.72 19.66
N GLN A 196 14.88 -9.46 19.40
CA GLN A 196 15.59 -8.61 18.44
C GLN A 196 17.03 -8.31 18.89
N GLY A 197 17.23 -8.02 20.19
CA GLY A 197 18.55 -7.81 20.77
C GLY A 197 19.44 -9.05 20.68
N GLU A 198 18.92 -10.22 21.05
CA GLU A 198 19.62 -11.51 20.94
C GLU A 198 20.03 -11.80 19.49
N ALA A 199 19.15 -11.55 18.51
CA ALA A 199 19.46 -11.71 17.09
C ALA A 199 20.55 -10.74 16.60
N MET A 200 20.54 -9.49 17.07
CA MET A 200 21.56 -8.50 16.75
C MET A 200 22.92 -8.83 17.37
N GLU A 201 22.94 -9.36 18.59
CA GLU A 201 24.18 -9.83 19.21
C GLU A 201 24.75 -11.02 18.44
N ALA A 202 23.89 -11.98 18.05
CA ALA A 202 24.29 -13.16 17.28
C ALA A 202 24.89 -12.80 15.92
N VAL A 203 24.27 -11.87 15.16
CA VAL A 203 24.78 -11.46 13.84
C VAL A 203 26.11 -10.72 13.96
N THR A 204 26.27 -9.86 14.99
CA THR A 204 27.51 -9.10 15.24
C THR A 204 28.65 -10.03 15.65
N LYS A 205 28.39 -10.98 16.56
CA LYS A 205 29.36 -12.01 16.96
C LYS A 205 29.81 -12.87 15.79
N LEU A 206 28.89 -13.22 14.89
CA LEU A 206 29.21 -13.95 13.68
C LEU A 206 30.06 -13.12 12.71
N ALA A 207 29.72 -11.84 12.50
CA ALA A 207 30.50 -10.94 11.64
C ALA A 207 31.95 -10.78 12.14
N ARG A 208 32.15 -10.64 13.45
CA ARG A 208 33.48 -10.66 14.10
C ARG A 208 34.23 -11.95 13.84
N LYS A 209 33.58 -13.09 14.09
CA LYS A 209 34.17 -14.42 13.89
C LYS A 209 34.61 -14.65 12.44
N LEU A 210 33.88 -14.08 11.47
CA LEU A 210 34.19 -14.19 10.06
C LEU A 210 35.14 -13.10 9.54
N GLY A 211 35.50 -12.10 10.36
CA GLY A 211 36.36 -10.99 9.96
C GLY A 211 35.73 -10.06 8.92
N VAL A 212 34.41 -9.83 9.01
CA VAL A 212 33.65 -9.03 8.03
C VAL A 212 32.82 -7.90 8.65
N GLU A 213 33.03 -7.63 9.96
CA GLU A 213 32.29 -6.60 10.71
C GLU A 213 32.45 -5.20 10.09
N ASP A 214 33.63 -4.89 9.55
CA ASP A 214 33.95 -3.63 8.87
C ASP A 214 33.11 -3.35 7.60
N ARG A 215 32.50 -4.40 7.03
CA ARG A 215 31.66 -4.32 5.82
C ARG A 215 30.16 -4.51 6.11
N LEU A 216 29.79 -4.64 7.38
CA LEU A 216 28.40 -4.73 7.84
C LEU A 216 27.96 -3.38 8.43
N ASP A 217 27.51 -2.47 7.56
CA ASP A 217 27.00 -1.14 7.91
C ASP A 217 25.58 -1.25 8.46
N ILE A 218 25.45 -1.35 9.79
CA ILE A 218 24.17 -1.43 10.51
C ILE A 218 23.71 -0.01 10.88
N ARG A 219 22.50 0.34 10.48
CA ARG A 219 21.87 1.66 10.72
C ARG A 219 20.51 1.50 11.40
N PRO A 220 20.11 2.45 12.25
CA PRO A 220 18.78 2.44 12.86
C PRO A 220 17.72 2.68 11.79
N LEU A 221 16.69 1.85 11.76
CA LEU A 221 15.53 2.04 10.89
C LEU A 221 14.67 3.19 11.41
N ASP A 222 14.45 4.20 10.58
CA ASP A 222 13.57 5.31 10.91
C ASP A 222 12.09 5.01 10.65
N PHE A 223 11.22 5.88 11.15
CA PHE A 223 9.76 5.72 11.13
C PHE A 223 9.07 6.45 9.97
N ASN A 224 9.80 6.91 8.95
CA ASN A 224 9.18 7.63 7.85
C ASN A 224 8.44 6.66 6.91
N ALA A 225 7.11 6.79 6.85
CA ALA A 225 6.24 5.98 6.01
C ALA A 225 6.19 6.46 4.56
N MET A 226 6.58 7.69 4.25
CA MET A 226 6.39 8.33 2.93
C MET A 226 7.72 8.62 2.21
N SER A 227 8.84 8.65 2.94
CA SER A 227 10.18 8.89 2.38
C SER A 227 11.18 7.84 2.90
N TYR A 228 11.84 7.17 1.97
CA TYR A 228 12.75 6.04 2.19
C TYR A 228 13.95 6.03 1.23
N ARG A 229 14.04 6.94 0.25
CA ARG A 229 15.15 7.05 -0.71
C ARG A 229 16.50 7.12 -0.01
N HIS A 230 16.61 7.88 1.08
CA HIS A 230 17.86 8.01 1.85
C HIS A 230 18.38 6.66 2.37
N ARG A 231 17.48 5.68 2.60
CA ARG A 231 17.86 4.33 3.03
C ARG A 231 18.53 3.54 1.90
N LEU A 232 18.14 3.86 0.67
CA LEU A 232 18.49 3.16 -0.56
C LEU A 232 19.64 3.84 -1.34
N GLU A 233 19.91 5.12 -1.08
CA GLU A 233 20.89 5.92 -1.80
C GLU A 233 22.27 5.24 -1.88
N GLY A 234 22.74 4.95 -3.09
CA GLY A 234 24.04 4.29 -3.32
C GLY A 234 24.03 2.76 -3.20
N CYS A 235 22.89 2.14 -2.87
CA CYS A 235 22.74 0.69 -2.96
C CYS A 235 22.70 0.25 -4.43
N HIS A 236 23.32 -0.89 -4.74
CA HIS A 236 23.36 -1.45 -6.09
C HIS A 236 22.28 -2.50 -6.31
N VAL A 237 21.86 -3.15 -5.22
CA VAL A 237 20.83 -4.19 -5.17
C VAL A 237 20.24 -4.21 -3.76
N LEU A 238 18.96 -4.55 -3.62
CA LEU A 238 18.36 -4.88 -2.34
C LEU A 238 18.25 -6.41 -2.18
N LEU A 239 18.62 -6.93 -1.02
CA LEU A 239 18.38 -8.33 -0.63
C LEU A 239 17.14 -8.42 0.28
N GLY A 240 16.09 -9.07 -0.23
CA GLY A 240 14.86 -9.40 0.47
C GLY A 240 14.77 -10.89 0.78
N ASN A 241 15.61 -11.38 1.68
CA ASN A 241 15.79 -12.80 1.93
C ASN A 241 14.91 -13.36 3.07
N SER A 242 13.73 -12.81 3.31
CA SER A 242 12.80 -13.32 4.33
C SER A 242 12.26 -14.72 3.98
N ARG A 243 11.98 -15.54 4.99
CA ARG A 243 11.37 -16.86 4.82
C ARG A 243 9.96 -16.77 4.25
N LYS A 244 9.13 -15.86 4.76
CA LYS A 244 7.78 -15.56 4.30
C LYS A 244 7.47 -14.09 4.55
N GLU A 245 6.82 -13.43 3.60
CA GLU A 245 6.32 -12.05 3.72
C GLU A 245 4.97 -11.94 3.01
N GLY A 246 4.02 -11.24 3.63
CA GLY A 246 2.76 -10.86 2.98
C GLY A 246 2.98 -10.17 1.65
N PHE A 247 3.86 -9.18 1.64
CA PHE A 247 4.28 -8.46 0.44
C PHE A 247 5.80 -8.30 0.35
N LEU A 248 6.45 -7.75 1.39
CA LEU A 248 7.83 -7.23 1.38
C LEU A 248 7.92 -5.83 0.72
N LEU A 249 7.33 -4.84 1.39
CA LEU A 249 7.26 -3.46 0.93
C LEU A 249 8.64 -2.85 0.62
N THR A 250 9.67 -3.19 1.40
CA THR A 250 11.04 -2.68 1.18
C THR A 250 11.62 -3.04 -0.19
N ALA A 251 11.21 -4.18 -0.77
CA ALA A 251 11.59 -4.55 -2.13
C ALA A 251 10.85 -3.74 -3.19
N ALA A 252 9.56 -3.44 -2.99
CA ALA A 252 8.82 -2.52 -3.85
C ALA A 252 9.42 -1.11 -3.80
N GLU A 253 9.76 -0.63 -2.59
CA GLU A 253 10.45 0.65 -2.38
C GLU A 253 11.79 0.70 -3.14
N ALA A 254 12.60 -0.37 -3.06
CA ALA A 254 13.85 -0.45 -3.82
C ALA A 254 13.64 -0.36 -5.34
N LEU A 255 12.67 -1.11 -5.88
CA LEU A 255 12.34 -1.06 -7.31
C LEU A 255 11.88 0.36 -7.73
N SER A 256 11.10 1.02 -6.89
CA SER A 256 10.63 2.40 -7.08
C SER A 256 11.75 3.46 -7.00
N CYS A 257 12.92 3.07 -6.49
CA CYS A 257 14.14 3.88 -6.51
C CYS A 257 15.15 3.43 -7.58
N GLY A 258 14.73 2.60 -8.54
CA GLY A 258 15.59 2.08 -9.61
C GLY A 258 16.59 1.01 -9.14
N ILE A 259 16.42 0.43 -7.95
CA ILE A 259 17.35 -0.57 -7.41
C ILE A 259 16.79 -1.98 -7.65
N PRO A 260 17.52 -2.84 -8.38
CA PRO A 260 17.10 -4.21 -8.60
C PRO A 260 17.11 -5.00 -7.30
N VAL A 261 16.31 -6.06 -7.24
CA VAL A 261 16.12 -6.83 -6.00
C VAL A 261 16.48 -8.30 -6.15
N VAL A 262 16.92 -8.92 -5.07
CA VAL A 262 17.02 -10.38 -4.93
C VAL A 262 16.09 -10.78 -3.80
N VAL A 263 15.01 -11.50 -4.11
CA VAL A 263 13.98 -11.85 -3.12
C VAL A 263 13.69 -13.33 -3.11
N THR A 264 13.27 -13.86 -1.98
CA THR A 264 12.78 -15.24 -1.90
C THR A 264 11.44 -15.39 -2.63
N LYS A 265 11.22 -16.52 -3.28
CA LYS A 265 9.98 -16.84 -4.02
C LYS A 265 8.72 -16.82 -3.15
N THR A 266 8.89 -16.90 -1.84
CA THR A 266 7.83 -16.91 -0.83
C THR A 266 7.34 -15.51 -0.46
N CYS A 267 8.06 -14.44 -0.79
CA CYS A 267 7.57 -13.08 -0.55
C CYS A 267 6.47 -12.71 -1.56
N GLY A 268 5.43 -12.00 -1.14
CA GLY A 268 4.33 -11.58 -2.03
C GLY A 268 4.78 -10.73 -3.22
N ILE A 269 5.82 -9.90 -3.06
CA ILE A 269 6.42 -9.10 -4.13
C ILE A 269 7.02 -9.96 -5.25
N ALA A 270 7.25 -11.27 -5.03
CA ALA A 270 7.81 -12.17 -6.03
C ALA A 270 7.01 -12.17 -7.34
N ASP A 271 5.70 -11.91 -7.27
CA ASP A 271 4.81 -11.86 -8.43
C ASP A 271 5.13 -10.65 -9.35
N PHE A 272 5.83 -9.64 -8.84
CA PHE A 272 6.34 -8.49 -9.59
C PHE A 272 7.76 -8.71 -10.13
N ILE A 273 8.45 -9.78 -9.75
CA ILE A 273 9.86 -9.99 -10.11
C ILE A 273 10.00 -10.90 -11.32
N ARG A 274 10.70 -10.39 -12.34
CA ARG A 274 11.10 -11.15 -13.52
C ARG A 274 12.63 -11.28 -13.54
N ASN A 275 13.11 -12.52 -13.43
CA ASN A 275 14.54 -12.85 -13.43
C ASN A 275 15.27 -12.18 -14.61
N GLY A 276 16.32 -11.41 -14.33
CA GLY A 276 17.12 -10.73 -15.35
C GLY A 276 16.50 -9.46 -15.93
N HIS A 277 15.32 -9.04 -15.44
CA HIS A 277 14.67 -7.80 -15.84
C HIS A 277 14.76 -6.73 -14.75
N ASN A 278 14.14 -6.97 -13.60
CA ASN A 278 14.12 -6.07 -12.43
C ASN A 278 14.69 -6.70 -11.16
N GLY A 279 15.04 -7.99 -11.21
CA GLY A 279 15.60 -8.68 -10.06
C GLY A 279 15.83 -10.16 -10.31
N TYR A 280 15.99 -10.90 -9.21
CA TYR A 280 16.08 -12.36 -9.22
C TYR A 280 15.32 -12.97 -8.05
N LEU A 281 14.62 -14.06 -8.33
CA LEU A 281 13.99 -14.91 -7.34
C LEU A 281 14.94 -16.02 -6.87
N ILE A 282 15.02 -16.21 -5.56
CA ILE A 282 15.82 -17.26 -4.92
C ILE A 282 14.95 -18.16 -4.03
N ASP A 283 15.41 -19.37 -3.76
CA ASP A 283 14.77 -20.27 -2.80
C ASP A 283 15.27 -19.99 -1.39
N TRP A 284 14.36 -20.00 -0.42
CA TRP A 284 14.72 -19.96 1.00
C TRP A 284 15.51 -21.21 1.38
N ASN A 285 16.45 -21.06 2.31
CA ASN A 285 17.18 -22.17 2.90
C ASN A 285 17.38 -21.91 4.40
N ASP A 286 16.98 -22.87 5.24
CA ASP A 286 17.13 -22.74 6.70
C ASP A 286 18.61 -22.69 7.14
N ASN A 287 19.54 -23.12 6.27
CA ASN A 287 20.96 -22.89 6.50
C ASN A 287 21.39 -21.52 5.94
N PRO A 288 21.70 -20.53 6.80
CA PRO A 288 22.02 -19.16 6.36
C PRO A 288 23.28 -19.10 5.47
N LYS A 289 24.24 -20.00 5.65
CA LYS A 289 25.43 -20.07 4.78
C LYS A 289 25.09 -20.55 3.37
N ARG A 290 24.14 -21.49 3.24
CA ARG A 290 23.64 -21.93 1.93
C ARG A 290 22.80 -20.85 1.27
N LEU A 291 21.94 -20.17 2.04
CA LEU A 291 21.17 -19.04 1.55
C LEU A 291 22.07 -17.91 1.03
N ALA A 292 23.17 -17.61 1.75
CA ALA A 292 24.16 -16.62 1.33
C ALA A 292 24.80 -16.94 -0.02
N LYS A 293 25.16 -18.22 -0.28
CA LYS A 293 25.71 -18.66 -1.57
C LYS A 293 24.73 -18.49 -2.72
N ILE A 294 23.45 -18.78 -2.47
CA ILE A 294 22.38 -18.60 -3.47
C ILE A 294 22.20 -17.11 -3.76
N ALA A 295 22.07 -16.29 -2.71
CA ALA A 295 21.92 -14.84 -2.80
C ALA A 295 23.11 -14.17 -3.49
N HIS A 296 24.35 -14.58 -3.19
CA HIS A 296 25.58 -14.06 -3.79
C HIS A 296 25.56 -14.12 -5.32
N ARG A 297 25.22 -15.29 -5.89
CA ARG A 297 25.16 -15.48 -7.35
C ARG A 297 24.09 -14.60 -7.99
N ALA A 298 22.94 -14.46 -7.33
CA ALA A 298 21.85 -13.62 -7.79
C ALA A 298 22.22 -12.14 -7.71
N ILE A 299 22.84 -11.69 -6.62
CA ILE A 299 23.30 -10.31 -6.39
C ILE A 299 24.27 -9.85 -7.48
N LEU A 300 25.26 -10.68 -7.83
CA LEU A 300 26.23 -10.34 -8.89
C LEU A 300 25.58 -10.09 -10.24
N LYS A 301 24.44 -10.75 -10.52
CA LYS A 301 23.66 -10.55 -11.73
C LYS A 301 22.71 -9.35 -11.58
N ALA A 302 22.02 -9.24 -10.45
CA ALA A 302 21.06 -8.19 -10.14
C ALA A 302 21.71 -6.80 -10.19
N ALA A 303 22.90 -6.63 -9.61
CA ALA A 303 23.60 -5.35 -9.56
C ALA A 303 23.85 -4.73 -10.95
N LYS A 304 23.88 -5.55 -12.01
CA LYS A 304 24.10 -5.12 -13.41
C LYS A 304 22.82 -4.75 -14.16
N LEU A 305 21.65 -4.96 -13.56
CA LEU A 305 20.37 -4.70 -14.23
C LEU A 305 20.10 -3.21 -14.41
N ASP A 306 19.37 -2.89 -15.45
CA ASP A 306 19.00 -1.53 -15.81
C ASP A 306 18.01 -0.96 -14.77
N PRO A 307 18.34 0.17 -14.12
CA PRO A 307 17.45 0.76 -13.12
C PRO A 307 16.11 1.25 -13.71
N VAL A 308 16.05 1.62 -14.99
CA VAL A 308 14.81 2.07 -15.64
C VAL A 308 13.79 0.93 -15.72
N LYS A 309 14.25 -0.30 -15.95
CA LYS A 309 13.39 -1.50 -15.93
C LYS A 309 12.84 -1.78 -14.54
N CYS A 310 13.59 -1.44 -13.49
CA CYS A 310 13.12 -1.59 -12.11
C CYS A 310 11.94 -0.64 -11.85
N LEU A 311 12.10 0.64 -12.20
CA LEU A 311 11.04 1.65 -12.08
C LEU A 311 9.77 1.23 -12.84
N ALA A 312 9.90 0.94 -14.14
CA ALA A 312 8.77 0.56 -14.98
C ALA A 312 8.03 -0.69 -14.48
N SER A 313 8.72 -1.62 -13.79
CA SER A 313 8.10 -2.84 -13.28
C SER A 313 7.16 -2.65 -12.09
N VAL A 314 7.26 -1.50 -11.40
CA VAL A 314 6.43 -1.17 -10.23
C VAL A 314 5.68 0.15 -10.41
N ASP A 315 5.59 0.65 -11.63
CA ASP A 315 4.86 1.87 -11.98
C ASP A 315 3.40 1.84 -11.49
N ARG A 316 2.73 0.68 -11.61
CA ARG A 316 1.38 0.44 -11.06
C ARG A 316 1.30 0.52 -9.53
N LEU A 317 2.42 0.46 -8.82
CA LEU A 317 2.45 0.60 -7.36
C LEU A 317 2.63 2.06 -6.92
N SER A 318 2.94 2.98 -7.84
CA SER A 318 3.32 4.36 -7.52
C SER A 318 2.11 5.22 -7.20
N LEU A 319 2.10 5.75 -5.98
CA LEU A 319 1.02 6.59 -5.44
C LEU A 319 0.80 7.86 -6.27
N GLY A 320 1.88 8.51 -6.72
CA GLY A 320 1.81 9.72 -7.53
C GLY A 320 1.55 9.51 -9.02
N SER A 321 1.23 8.29 -9.46
CA SER A 321 0.96 8.00 -10.87
C SER A 321 -0.15 6.96 -11.02
N ASN A 322 0.20 5.66 -11.08
CA ASN A 322 -0.71 4.64 -11.59
C ASN A 322 -1.38 3.78 -10.52
N TYR A 323 -1.06 3.95 -9.23
CA TYR A 323 -1.69 3.17 -8.16
C TYR A 323 -3.21 3.34 -8.11
N ALA A 324 -3.68 4.59 -8.18
CA ALA A 324 -5.10 4.90 -8.19
C ALA A 324 -5.82 4.15 -9.32
N SER A 325 -5.35 4.29 -10.56
CA SER A 325 -5.96 3.61 -11.71
C SER A 325 -5.97 2.07 -11.58
N ALA A 326 -4.92 1.49 -10.98
CA ALA A 326 -4.75 0.04 -10.91
C ALA A 326 -5.50 -0.61 -9.74
N TYR A 327 -5.63 0.09 -8.61
CA TYR A 327 -6.06 -0.51 -7.34
C TYR A 327 -7.15 0.27 -6.60
N ARG A 328 -7.50 1.50 -7.02
CA ARG A 328 -8.62 2.24 -6.43
C ARG A 328 -9.96 1.50 -6.53
N PRO A 329 -10.29 0.73 -7.59
CA PRO A 329 -11.52 -0.05 -7.58
C PRO A 329 -11.61 -1.05 -6.41
N VAL A 330 -10.49 -1.72 -6.10
CA VAL A 330 -10.39 -2.63 -4.95
C VAL A 330 -10.56 -1.85 -3.64
N LEU A 331 -9.81 -0.75 -3.48
CA LEU A 331 -9.88 0.07 -2.27
C LEU A 331 -11.28 0.66 -2.06
N ALA A 332 -11.90 1.21 -3.12
CA ALA A 332 -13.22 1.80 -3.09
C ALA A 332 -14.33 0.78 -2.81
N ASN A 333 -14.13 -0.48 -3.25
CA ASN A 333 -15.01 -1.58 -2.87
C ASN A 333 -14.85 -1.92 -1.39
N LEU A 334 -13.62 -1.96 -0.86
CA LEU A 334 -13.35 -2.20 0.56
C LEU A 334 -13.89 -1.07 1.45
N THR A 335 -13.79 0.18 1.03
CA THR A 335 -14.27 1.34 1.80
C THR A 335 -15.71 1.71 1.48
N HIS A 336 -16.38 0.97 0.59
CA HIS A 336 -17.75 1.26 0.15
C HIS A 336 -17.90 2.68 -0.43
N THR A 337 -16.84 3.28 -0.97
CA THR A 337 -16.84 4.64 -1.54
C THR A 337 -16.82 4.68 -3.07
N GLY A 338 -16.88 3.51 -3.73
CA GLY A 338 -16.90 3.43 -5.20
C GLY A 338 -18.13 4.09 -5.81
N LEU A 339 -17.89 5.03 -6.74
CA LEU A 339 -18.89 5.74 -7.54
C LEU A 339 -18.94 5.26 -9.00
N GLN A 340 -18.10 4.30 -9.36
CA GLN A 340 -18.02 3.70 -10.69
C GLN A 340 -18.10 2.18 -10.52
N HIS A 341 -19.14 1.57 -11.08
CA HIS A 341 -19.31 0.11 -11.12
C HIS A 341 -19.21 -0.40 -12.55
N GLU A 342 -18.41 -1.44 -12.79
CA GLU A 342 -18.18 -1.98 -14.15
C GLU A 342 -19.48 -2.47 -14.80
N ASN A 343 -20.38 -3.05 -14.00
CA ASN A 343 -21.70 -3.53 -14.45
C ASN A 343 -22.82 -2.55 -14.06
N ALA A 344 -22.58 -1.25 -14.12
CA ALA A 344 -23.57 -0.25 -13.74
C ALA A 344 -24.84 -0.36 -14.61
N ARG A 345 -26.00 -0.42 -13.95
CA ARG A 345 -27.33 -0.39 -14.59
C ARG A 345 -28.03 0.96 -14.43
N VAL A 346 -27.44 1.84 -13.63
CA VAL A 346 -27.93 3.17 -13.34
C VAL A 346 -26.78 4.15 -13.52
N THR A 347 -27.01 5.23 -14.27
CA THR A 347 -26.14 6.40 -14.31
C THR A 347 -26.76 7.52 -13.48
N VAL A 348 -26.05 8.01 -12.47
CA VAL A 348 -26.45 9.14 -11.64
C VAL A 348 -25.72 10.39 -12.14
N GLY A 349 -26.45 11.36 -12.68
CA GLY A 349 -25.86 12.64 -13.11
C GLY A 349 -25.91 13.66 -11.98
N VAL A 350 -24.77 14.06 -11.43
CA VAL A 350 -24.69 15.05 -10.35
C VAL A 350 -24.26 16.38 -10.93
N ARG A 351 -25.06 17.43 -10.67
CA ARG A 351 -24.92 18.74 -11.30
C ARG A 351 -24.34 19.76 -10.32
N ILE A 352 -23.52 20.67 -10.85
CA ILE A 352 -23.12 21.89 -10.16
C ILE A 352 -22.87 23.01 -11.17
N HIS A 353 -23.03 24.25 -10.73
CA HIS A 353 -22.81 25.47 -11.51
C HIS A 353 -21.65 26.24 -10.90
N GLU A 354 -20.80 26.85 -11.73
CA GLU A 354 -19.70 27.68 -11.22
C GLU A 354 -20.24 28.89 -10.45
N GLY A 355 -19.74 29.10 -9.22
CA GLY A 355 -20.24 30.10 -8.29
C GLY A 355 -21.14 29.55 -7.18
N VAL A 356 -21.56 28.28 -7.27
CA VAL A 356 -22.19 27.55 -6.15
C VAL A 356 -21.12 27.02 -5.20
N ASP A 357 -21.44 26.96 -3.90
CA ASP A 357 -20.57 26.35 -2.90
C ASP A 357 -20.38 24.85 -3.20
N ALA A 358 -19.12 24.43 -3.32
CA ALA A 358 -18.76 23.05 -3.62
C ALA A 358 -19.17 22.07 -2.49
N SER A 359 -19.44 22.57 -1.28
CA SER A 359 -19.94 21.77 -0.15
C SER A 359 -21.26 21.03 -0.45
N PHE A 360 -22.12 21.59 -1.32
CA PHE A 360 -23.34 20.92 -1.76
C PHE A 360 -23.07 19.67 -2.60
N LEU A 361 -22.01 19.71 -3.42
CA LEU A 361 -21.59 18.55 -4.20
C LEU A 361 -21.01 17.46 -3.29
N ASP A 362 -20.27 17.87 -2.28
CA ASP A 362 -19.74 17.04 -1.21
C ASP A 362 -20.85 16.24 -0.48
N ASP A 363 -22.01 16.87 -0.22
CA ASP A 363 -23.19 16.24 0.36
C ASP A 363 -23.89 15.28 -0.61
N ALA A 364 -24.07 15.71 -1.87
CA ALA A 364 -24.69 14.89 -2.91
C ALA A 364 -23.89 13.60 -3.18
N ILE A 365 -22.58 13.72 -3.31
CA ILE A 365 -21.67 12.58 -3.51
C ILE A 365 -21.68 11.66 -2.28
N ASN A 366 -21.73 12.22 -1.06
CA ASN A 366 -21.85 11.41 0.14
C ASN A 366 -23.13 10.58 0.17
N SER A 367 -24.24 11.22 -0.17
CA SER A 367 -25.55 10.58 -0.22
C SER A 367 -25.55 9.42 -1.21
N ILE A 368 -24.91 9.59 -2.37
CA ILE A 368 -24.75 8.53 -3.38
C ILE A 368 -23.84 7.41 -2.87
N ALA A 369 -22.71 7.74 -2.27
CA ALA A 369 -21.77 6.74 -1.76
C ALA A 369 -22.36 5.89 -0.62
N ALA A 370 -23.28 6.47 0.17
CA ALA A 370 -23.98 5.80 1.27
C ALA A 370 -25.12 4.87 0.81
N GLN A 371 -25.43 4.81 -0.49
CA GLN A 371 -26.51 3.95 -0.99
C GLN A 371 -26.19 2.46 -0.83
N THR A 372 -27.22 1.68 -0.52
CA THR A 372 -27.13 0.21 -0.40
C THR A 372 -27.07 -0.47 -1.76
N TYR A 373 -27.74 0.09 -2.77
CA TYR A 373 -27.60 -0.34 -4.16
C TYR A 373 -26.25 0.13 -4.72
N ARG A 374 -25.45 -0.75 -5.31
CA ARG A 374 -24.07 -0.45 -5.76
C ARG A 374 -23.83 -0.56 -7.26
N ASN A 375 -24.79 -1.08 -8.02
CA ASN A 375 -24.63 -1.27 -9.47
C ASN A 375 -24.95 0.03 -10.23
N PHE A 376 -24.30 1.13 -9.84
CA PHE A 376 -24.46 2.44 -10.47
C PHE A 376 -23.10 3.03 -10.85
N ARG A 377 -23.13 4.02 -11.73
CA ARG A 377 -22.01 4.91 -12.01
C ARG A 377 -22.46 6.36 -11.87
N THR A 378 -21.55 7.24 -11.49
CA THR A 378 -21.83 8.67 -11.33
C THR A 378 -21.12 9.47 -12.42
N VAL A 379 -21.78 10.49 -12.96
CA VAL A 379 -21.17 11.44 -13.92
C VAL A 379 -21.35 12.84 -13.37
N LEU A 380 -20.27 13.62 -13.38
CA LEU A 380 -20.27 15.01 -12.95
C LEU A 380 -20.65 15.91 -14.12
N LEU A 381 -21.68 16.73 -13.92
CA LEU A 381 -22.23 17.67 -14.89
C LEU A 381 -21.94 19.09 -14.41
N VAL A 382 -21.03 19.79 -15.08
CA VAL A 382 -20.59 21.12 -14.66
C VAL A 382 -21.06 22.14 -15.68
N ASP A 383 -21.85 23.11 -15.21
CA ASP A 383 -22.08 24.34 -15.95
C ASP A 383 -21.10 25.40 -15.48
N GLY A 384 -20.08 25.67 -16.29
CA GLY A 384 -18.99 26.55 -15.92
C GLY A 384 -17.76 26.36 -16.79
N SER A 385 -16.67 27.02 -16.40
CA SER A 385 -15.38 26.91 -17.05
C SER A 385 -14.78 25.50 -16.92
N TRP A 386 -13.98 25.10 -17.92
CA TRP A 386 -13.24 23.84 -17.88
C TRP A 386 -12.33 23.75 -16.65
N SER A 387 -11.67 24.84 -16.27
CA SER A 387 -10.78 24.87 -15.11
C SER A 387 -11.51 24.63 -13.79
N PHE A 388 -12.77 25.06 -13.66
CA PHE A 388 -13.62 24.73 -12.52
C PHE A 388 -14.06 23.26 -12.57
N GLY A 389 -14.56 22.80 -13.72
CA GLY A 389 -15.06 21.43 -13.88
C GLY A 389 -14.00 20.36 -13.70
N GLU A 390 -12.79 20.56 -14.26
CA GLU A 390 -11.67 19.61 -14.14
C GLU A 390 -11.20 19.46 -12.69
N LYS A 391 -11.14 20.56 -11.93
CA LYS A 391 -10.79 20.51 -10.50
C LYS A 391 -11.80 19.68 -9.69
N LEU A 392 -13.10 19.85 -9.97
CA LEU A 392 -14.13 19.06 -9.29
C LEU A 392 -14.07 17.59 -9.73
N ALA A 393 -13.92 17.34 -11.03
CA ALA A 393 -13.78 15.98 -11.55
C ALA A 393 -12.59 15.24 -10.93
N GLU A 394 -11.47 15.94 -10.75
CA GLU A 394 -10.29 15.42 -10.05
C GLU A 394 -10.56 15.16 -8.56
N ARG A 395 -11.19 16.12 -7.84
CA ARG A 395 -11.55 15.97 -6.41
C ARG A 395 -12.38 14.72 -6.17
N TYR A 396 -13.42 14.50 -6.99
CA TYR A 396 -14.38 13.40 -6.83
C TYR A 396 -14.02 12.12 -7.59
N ASP A 397 -13.01 12.16 -8.46
CA ASP A 397 -12.62 11.08 -9.37
C ASP A 397 -13.79 10.63 -10.27
N LEU A 398 -14.44 11.60 -10.92
CA LEU A 398 -15.64 11.39 -11.72
C LEU A 398 -15.45 11.75 -13.19
N PRO A 399 -16.09 11.01 -14.13
CA PRO A 399 -16.24 11.45 -15.50
C PRO A 399 -16.92 12.82 -15.56
N LEU A 400 -16.37 13.72 -16.38
CA LEU A 400 -16.83 15.11 -16.50
C LEU A 400 -17.55 15.35 -17.83
N ILE A 401 -18.72 15.99 -17.74
CA ILE A 401 -19.36 16.69 -18.85
C ILE A 401 -19.44 18.16 -18.45
N CYS A 402 -18.70 19.02 -19.16
CA CYS A 402 -18.59 20.44 -18.85
C CYS A 402 -19.11 21.29 -20.02
N THR A 403 -19.80 22.39 -19.73
CA THR A 403 -20.20 23.36 -20.76
C THR A 403 -19.00 24.13 -21.30
N GLY A 404 -18.03 24.44 -20.44
CA GLY A 404 -16.89 25.30 -20.77
C GLY A 404 -17.28 26.77 -20.97
N LEU A 405 -18.47 27.15 -20.54
CA LEU A 405 -19.08 28.47 -20.74
C LEU A 405 -19.29 29.17 -19.40
N LYS A 406 -19.67 30.46 -19.45
CA LYS A 406 -20.19 31.13 -18.26
C LYS A 406 -21.50 30.45 -17.84
N PRO A 407 -21.74 30.20 -16.53
CA PRO A 407 -22.96 29.54 -16.08
C PRO A 407 -24.23 30.23 -16.57
N ASP A 408 -25.18 29.43 -17.07
CA ASP A 408 -26.49 29.83 -17.55
C ASP A 408 -27.50 28.70 -17.33
N ILE A 409 -28.67 29.02 -16.78
CA ILE A 409 -29.73 28.05 -16.49
C ILE A 409 -30.14 27.22 -17.73
N GLU A 410 -30.05 27.79 -18.94
CA GLU A 410 -30.37 27.10 -20.18
C GLU A 410 -29.43 25.93 -20.49
N HIS A 411 -28.20 25.96 -19.98
CA HIS A 411 -27.22 24.90 -20.20
C HIS A 411 -27.58 23.58 -19.51
N CYS A 412 -28.42 23.64 -18.46
CA CYS A 412 -28.81 22.47 -17.67
C CYS A 412 -29.43 21.37 -18.54
N SER A 413 -30.33 21.76 -19.45
CA SER A 413 -30.96 20.82 -20.36
C SER A 413 -29.96 20.18 -21.32
N TRP A 414 -28.93 20.92 -21.74
CA TRP A 414 -27.88 20.38 -22.59
C TRP A 414 -27.03 19.35 -21.86
N LEU A 415 -26.57 19.65 -20.64
CA LEU A 415 -25.76 18.73 -19.83
C LEU A 415 -26.46 17.38 -19.62
N HIS A 416 -27.73 17.39 -19.22
CA HIS A 416 -28.50 16.15 -19.04
C HIS A 416 -28.69 15.38 -20.34
N ARG A 417 -28.92 16.06 -21.48
CA ARG A 417 -28.99 15.39 -22.79
C ARG A 417 -27.68 14.71 -23.15
N GLN A 418 -26.53 15.32 -22.87
CA GLN A 418 -25.22 14.69 -23.10
C GLN A 418 -25.04 13.45 -22.21
N ALA A 419 -25.40 13.53 -20.93
CA ALA A 419 -25.31 12.42 -20.01
C ALA A 419 -26.24 11.26 -20.40
N LEU A 420 -27.47 11.57 -20.82
CA LEU A 420 -28.43 10.60 -21.34
C LEU A 420 -27.93 9.92 -22.62
N ALA A 421 -27.31 10.66 -23.54
CA ALA A 421 -26.76 10.10 -24.76
C ALA A 421 -25.61 9.08 -24.51
N GLN A 422 -24.93 9.20 -23.36
CA GLN A 422 -23.89 8.28 -22.92
C GLN A 422 -24.41 7.19 -21.97
N CYS A 423 -25.68 7.27 -21.57
CA CYS A 423 -26.31 6.32 -20.64
C CYS A 423 -26.80 5.08 -21.38
N GLU A 424 -26.38 3.90 -20.92
CA GLU A 424 -26.73 2.63 -21.59
C GLU A 424 -28.08 2.07 -21.15
N THR A 425 -28.52 2.41 -19.93
CA THR A 425 -29.65 1.75 -19.26
C THR A 425 -30.59 2.77 -18.63
N GLU A 426 -30.47 3.04 -17.33
CA GLU A 426 -31.34 3.98 -16.61
C GLU A 426 -30.56 5.23 -16.18
N PHE A 427 -31.16 6.40 -16.33
CA PHE A 427 -30.56 7.66 -15.89
C PHE A 427 -31.35 8.25 -14.73
N TYR A 428 -30.67 8.47 -13.61
CA TYR A 428 -31.22 9.12 -12.44
C TYR A 428 -30.66 10.54 -12.33
N LYS A 429 -31.59 11.49 -12.31
CA LYS A 429 -31.33 12.90 -12.00
C LYS A 429 -31.72 13.14 -10.54
N PRO A 430 -30.77 13.47 -9.63
CA PRO A 430 -31.11 13.95 -8.29
C PRO A 430 -32.03 15.17 -8.39
N LEU A 431 -33.04 15.26 -7.52
CA LEU A 431 -33.95 16.41 -7.48
C LEU A 431 -33.15 17.69 -7.23
N ASP A 432 -33.40 18.71 -8.06
CA ASP A 432 -32.81 20.02 -7.92
C ASP A 432 -33.91 21.06 -7.68
N TYR A 433 -33.61 22.09 -6.89
CA TYR A 433 -34.57 23.14 -6.52
C TYR A 433 -35.04 23.95 -7.74
N ASP A 434 -34.24 23.99 -8.81
CA ASP A 434 -34.52 24.70 -10.06
C ASP A 434 -35.42 23.93 -11.05
N ASP A 435 -36.00 22.79 -10.65
CA ASP A 435 -36.92 22.00 -11.50
C ASP A 435 -38.39 22.47 -11.46
N GLN A 436 -38.65 23.68 -10.94
CA GLN A 436 -39.92 24.40 -11.13
C GLN A 436 -39.92 25.16 -12.45
#